data_AF-A0A3L8NXU8-F1
#
_entry.id   AF-A0A3L8NXU8-F1
#
_cell.length_a   1.000
_cell.length_b   1.000
_cell.length_c   1.000
_cell.angle_alpha   90.00
_cell.angle_beta   90.00
_cell.angle_gamma   90.00
#
_symmetry.space_group_name_H-M   'P 1'
#
loop_
_entity.id
_entity.type
_entity.pdbx_description
1 polymer ?
#
loop_
_entity_poly.entity_id
_entity_poly.type
_entity_poly.pdbx_seq_one_letter_code
_entity_poly.pdbx_strand_id
1 'polypeptide(L)'
;MRAFGWTVLALVFLDELLAMAASYVWGAHAAGWWLGVLAAIAVVLVWFLFASPKAQYGGPLVRPVVKVLVFAMASLGLWAAGHPGSALALLTFSVVVNGLAQLPGVRELAMREPGESGVV
;
A
#
# COMPACT_ATOMS: atom_id res chain seq x y z
N MET A 1 14.56 14.53 -11.59
CA MET A 1 13.86 14.29 -10.31
C MET A 1 12.37 13.97 -10.49
N ARG A 2 11.61 14.65 -11.38
CA ARG A 2 10.18 14.37 -11.58
C ARG A 2 9.85 12.95 -12.04
N ALA A 3 10.55 12.42 -13.06
CA ALA A 3 10.34 11.05 -13.54
C ALA A 3 10.54 10.01 -12.41
N PHE A 4 11.62 10.16 -11.64
CA PHE A 4 11.89 9.32 -10.47
C PHE A 4 10.75 9.34 -9.45
N GLY A 5 10.24 10.53 -9.08
CA GLY A 5 9.14 10.62 -8.12
C GLY A 5 7.86 9.95 -8.62
N TRP A 6 7.50 10.13 -9.89
CA TRP A 6 6.38 9.41 -10.50
C TRP A 6 6.59 7.89 -10.53
N THR A 7 7.80 7.42 -10.82
CA THR A 7 8.13 6.00 -10.72
C THR A 7 7.91 5.47 -9.31
N VAL A 8 8.38 6.19 -8.28
CA VAL A 8 8.18 5.79 -6.88
C VAL A 8 6.69 5.75 -6.54
N LEU A 9 5.90 6.74 -6.95
CA LEU A 9 4.45 6.75 -6.70
C LEU A 9 3.73 5.60 -7.41
N ALA A 10 4.12 5.27 -8.64
CA ALA A 10 3.60 4.11 -9.35
C ALA A 10 3.95 2.80 -8.63
N LEU A 11 5.16 2.70 -8.07
CA LEU A 11 5.57 1.55 -7.26
C LEU A 11 4.81 1.46 -5.94
N VAL A 12 4.51 2.58 -5.27
CA VAL A 12 3.65 2.61 -4.08
C VAL A 12 2.26 2.10 -4.43
N PHE A 13 1.70 2.54 -5.55
CA PHE A 13 0.40 2.05 -6.01
C PHE A 13 0.43 0.55 -6.34
N LEU A 14 1.49 0.07 -6.99
CA LEU A 14 1.68 -1.37 -7.22
C LEU A 14 1.75 -2.14 -5.89
N ASP A 15 2.44 -1.59 -4.88
CA ASP A 15 2.51 -2.18 -3.54
C ASP A 15 1.12 -2.32 -2.90
N GLU A 16 0.26 -1.29 -3.04
CA GLU A 16 -1.14 -1.35 -2.59
C GLU A 16 -1.93 -2.48 -3.26
N LEU A 17 -1.77 -2.65 -4.58
CA LEU A 17 -2.40 -3.74 -5.32
C LEU A 17 -1.87 -5.12 -4.88
N LEU A 18 -0.58 -5.23 -4.60
CA LEU A 18 0.03 -6.47 -4.12
C LEU A 18 -0.47 -6.83 -2.71
N ALA A 19 -0.65 -5.85 -1.82
CA ALA A 19 -1.21 -6.09 -0.49
C ALA A 19 -2.67 -6.58 -0.57
N MET A 20 -3.46 -6.01 -1.49
CA MET A 20 -4.83 -6.48 -1.76
C MET A 20 -4.82 -7.93 -2.28
N ALA A 21 -3.95 -8.25 -3.25
CA ALA A 21 -3.82 -9.59 -3.81
C ALA A 21 -3.34 -10.61 -2.76
N ALA A 22 -2.35 -10.24 -1.94
CA ALA A 22 -1.85 -11.05 -0.83
C ALA A 22 -2.95 -11.39 0.17
N SER A 23 -3.79 -10.42 0.50
CA SER A 23 -4.94 -10.60 1.40
C SER A 23 -6.01 -11.51 0.79
N TYR A 24 -6.25 -11.41 -0.51
CA TYR A 24 -7.08 -12.37 -1.23
C TYR A 24 -6.52 -13.79 -1.14
N VAL A 25 -5.23 -13.98 -1.43
CA VAL A 25 -4.56 -15.29 -1.39
C VAL A 25 -4.68 -15.91 0.01
N TRP A 26 -4.42 -15.12 1.06
CA TRP A 26 -4.58 -15.57 2.43
C TRP A 26 -6.03 -15.96 2.75
N GLY A 27 -7.02 -15.11 2.44
CA GLY A 27 -8.42 -15.41 2.73
C GLY A 27 -8.93 -16.63 1.95
N ALA A 28 -8.52 -16.76 0.69
CA ALA A 28 -8.82 -17.92 -0.15
C ALA A 28 -8.21 -19.21 0.40
N HIS A 29 -6.98 -19.14 0.93
CA HIS A 29 -6.34 -20.26 1.60
C HIS A 29 -7.05 -20.63 2.92
N ALA A 30 -7.48 -19.63 3.69
CA ALA A 30 -8.08 -19.86 5.01
C ALA A 30 -9.49 -20.44 4.98
N ALA A 31 -10.35 -19.99 4.05
CA ALA A 31 -11.75 -20.45 4.00
C ALA A 31 -12.37 -20.47 2.59
N GLY A 32 -11.57 -20.32 1.53
CA GLY A 32 -12.04 -20.30 0.15
C GLY A 32 -12.28 -18.89 -0.40
N TRP A 33 -12.59 -18.83 -1.70
CA TRP A 33 -12.57 -17.60 -2.50
C TRP A 33 -13.40 -16.43 -1.93
N TRP A 34 -14.52 -16.71 -1.27
CA TRP A 34 -15.40 -15.69 -0.69
C TRP A 34 -14.69 -14.91 0.43
N LEU A 35 -13.93 -15.59 1.29
CA LEU A 35 -13.15 -14.94 2.34
C LEU A 35 -11.98 -14.17 1.73
N GLY A 36 -11.38 -14.69 0.65
CA GLY A 36 -10.39 -13.95 -0.14
C GLY A 36 -10.93 -12.61 -0.63
N VAL A 37 -12.12 -12.62 -1.23
CA VAL A 37 -12.79 -11.38 -1.69
C VAL A 37 -13.06 -10.45 -0.51
N LEU A 38 -13.61 -10.95 0.59
CA LEU A 38 -13.87 -10.13 1.79
C LEU A 38 -12.60 -9.52 2.37
N ALA A 39 -11.50 -10.28 2.43
CA ALA A 39 -10.22 -9.81 2.93
C ALA A 39 -9.63 -8.71 2.04
N ALA A 40 -9.69 -8.87 0.71
CA ALA A 40 -9.28 -7.85 -0.24
C ALA A 40 -10.11 -6.56 -0.10
N ILE A 41 -11.44 -6.69 -0.01
CA ILE A 41 -12.35 -5.55 0.21
C ILE A 41 -12.01 -4.87 1.55
N ALA A 42 -11.77 -5.64 2.61
CA ALA A 42 -11.42 -5.09 3.91
C ALA A 42 -10.12 -4.25 3.84
N VAL A 43 -9.10 -4.71 3.12
CA VAL A 43 -7.87 -3.94 2.92
C VAL A 43 -8.15 -2.63 2.19
N VAL A 44 -8.94 -2.65 1.11
CA VAL A 44 -9.30 -1.44 0.36
C VAL A 44 -10.08 -0.45 1.24
N LEU A 45 -11.03 -0.95 2.04
CA LEU A 45 -11.81 -0.10 2.96
C LEU A 45 -10.94 0.50 4.05
N VAL A 46 -10.08 -0.29 4.69
CA VAL A 46 -9.11 0.20 5.69
C VAL A 46 -8.20 1.25 5.08
N TRP A 47 -7.73 1.02 3.86
CA TRP A 47 -6.88 1.98 3.15
C TRP A 47 -7.60 3.30 2.87
N PHE A 48 -8.82 3.21 2.32
CA PHE A 48 -9.66 4.38 2.03
C PHE A 48 -9.96 5.20 3.28
N LEU A 49 -10.30 4.54 4.39
CA LEU A 49 -10.73 5.20 5.62
C LEU A 49 -9.57 5.81 6.42
N PHE A 50 -8.37 5.23 6.38
CA PHE A 50 -7.27 5.60 7.28
C PHE A 50 -5.95 5.94 6.61
N ALA A 51 -5.59 5.32 5.49
CA ALA A 51 -4.25 5.43 4.89
C ALA A 51 -4.18 6.43 3.72
N SER A 52 -5.28 6.62 3.00
CA SER A 52 -5.40 7.53 1.85
C SER A 52 -5.05 8.99 2.21
N PRO A 53 -4.50 9.79 1.28
CA PRO A 53 -4.31 11.24 1.47
C PRO A 53 -5.60 11.98 1.82
N LYS A 54 -6.75 11.46 1.37
CA LYS A 54 -8.09 12.00 1.62
C LYS A 54 -8.87 11.18 2.67
N ALA A 55 -8.20 10.29 3.39
CA ALA A 55 -8.79 9.45 4.42
C ALA A 55 -9.45 10.31 5.51
N GLN A 56 -10.74 10.05 5.77
CA GLN A 56 -11.53 10.74 6.79
C GLN A 56 -10.93 10.59 8.19
N TYR A 57 -10.40 9.41 8.51
CA TYR A 57 -9.78 9.11 9.80
C TYR A 57 -8.25 9.08 9.71
N GLY A 58 -7.69 9.67 8.66
CA GLY A 58 -6.26 9.79 8.50
C GLY A 58 -5.65 10.84 9.44
N GLY A 59 -4.38 10.65 9.80
CA GLY A 59 -3.61 11.59 10.58
C GLY A 59 -2.11 11.35 10.46
N PRO A 60 -1.25 12.24 11.02
CA PRO A 60 0.20 12.13 10.91
C PRO A 60 0.77 10.85 11.54
N LEU A 61 0.07 10.29 12.54
CA LEU A 61 0.44 9.01 13.16
C LEU A 61 -0.39 7.84 12.63
N VAL A 62 -1.70 8.02 12.44
CA VAL A 62 -2.62 6.94 12.04
C VAL A 62 -2.27 6.38 10.67
N ARG A 63 -1.96 7.25 9.69
CA ARG A 63 -1.61 6.84 8.32
C ARG A 63 -0.41 5.89 8.28
N PRO A 64 0.77 6.25 8.82
CA PRO A 64 1.92 5.36 8.79
C PRO A 64 1.69 4.07 9.57
N VAL A 65 1.01 4.13 10.72
CA VAL A 65 0.70 2.92 11.51
C VAL A 65 -0.19 1.95 10.73
N VAL A 66 -1.28 2.44 10.11
CA VAL A 66 -2.17 1.58 9.33
C VAL A 66 -1.45 0.99 8.12
N LYS A 67 -0.60 1.75 7.43
CA LYS A 67 0.21 1.21 6.33
C LYS A 67 1.09 0.06 6.79
N VAL A 68 1.84 0.24 7.87
CA VAL A 68 2.69 -0.81 8.44
C VAL A 68 1.87 -2.05 8.79
N LEU A 69 0.71 -1.88 9.44
CA LEU A 69 -0.16 -2.99 9.79
C LEU A 69 -0.70 -3.72 8.55
N VAL A 70 -1.18 -3.01 7.54
CA VAL A 70 -1.71 -3.60 6.30
C VAL A 70 -0.64 -4.43 5.60
N PHE A 71 0.56 -3.88 5.39
CA PHE A 71 1.63 -4.60 4.71
C PHE A 71 2.19 -5.75 5.55
N ALA A 72 2.36 -5.56 6.85
CA ALA A 72 2.80 -6.64 7.74
C ALA A 72 1.80 -7.80 7.75
N MET A 73 0.50 -7.51 7.85
CA MET A 73 -0.55 -8.52 7.82
C MET A 73 -0.67 -9.20 6.45
N ALA A 74 -0.53 -8.46 5.35
CA ALA A 74 -0.51 -9.03 4.01
C ALA A 74 0.67 -10.01 3.82
N SER A 75 1.87 -9.61 4.25
CA SER A 75 3.06 -10.48 4.23
C SER A 75 2.91 -11.70 5.14
N LEU A 76 2.42 -11.53 6.37
CA LEU A 76 2.14 -12.64 7.28
C LEU A 76 1.07 -13.58 6.71
N GLY A 77 0.06 -13.03 6.03
CA GLY A 77 -0.97 -13.80 5.35
C GLY A 77 -0.39 -14.68 4.24
N LEU A 78 0.48 -14.13 3.39
CA LEU A 78 1.21 -14.91 2.38
C LEU A 78 2.09 -15.99 3.01
N TRP A 79 2.77 -15.66 4.10
CA TRP A 79 3.59 -16.63 4.83
C TRP A 79 2.74 -17.79 5.34
N ALA A 80 1.63 -17.48 6.01
CA ALA A 80 0.70 -18.47 6.53
C ALA A 80 0.05 -19.31 5.42
N ALA A 81 -0.16 -18.72 4.23
CA ALA A 81 -0.67 -19.42 3.05
C ALA A 81 0.37 -20.30 2.33
N GLY A 82 1.60 -20.40 2.85
CA GLY A 82 2.66 -21.25 2.29
C GLY A 82 3.51 -20.58 1.21
N HIS A 83 3.48 -19.25 1.10
CA HIS A 83 4.26 -18.46 0.13
C HIS A 83 5.34 -17.59 0.81
N PRO A 84 6.32 -18.16 1.54
CA PRO A 84 7.30 -17.40 2.31
C PRO A 84 8.19 -16.50 1.44
N GLY A 85 8.55 -16.95 0.23
CA GLY A 85 9.32 -16.14 -0.71
C GLY A 85 8.58 -14.87 -1.12
N SER A 86 7.29 -14.99 -1.47
CA SER A 86 6.43 -13.85 -1.83
C SER A 86 6.16 -12.95 -0.63
N ALA A 87 6.03 -13.51 0.58
CA ALA A 87 5.85 -12.75 1.81
C ALA A 87 7.05 -11.84 2.09
N LEU A 88 8.28 -12.37 2.00
CA LEU A 88 9.51 -11.62 2.19
C LEU A 88 9.73 -10.60 1.06
N ALA A 89 9.42 -10.98 -0.18
CA ALA A 89 9.52 -10.07 -1.32
C ALA A 89 8.57 -8.88 -1.15
N LEU A 90 7.31 -9.11 -0.79
CA LEU A 90 6.33 -8.06 -0.53
C LEU A 90 6.79 -7.15 0.63
N LEU A 91 7.23 -7.74 1.74
CA LEU A 91 7.66 -6.94 2.90
C LEU A 91 8.86 -6.06 2.55
N THR A 92 9.86 -6.63 1.89
CA THR A 92 11.08 -5.91 1.49
C THR A 92 10.76 -4.83 0.47
N PHE A 93 9.98 -5.16 -0.55
CA PHE A 93 9.53 -4.21 -1.57
C PHE A 93 8.77 -3.05 -0.93
N SER A 94 7.83 -3.34 -0.03
CA SER A 94 7.03 -2.34 0.66
C SER A 94 7.88 -1.40 1.51
N VAL A 95 8.81 -1.93 2.32
CA VAL A 95 9.72 -1.12 3.14
C VAL A 95 10.57 -0.19 2.28
N VAL A 96 11.15 -0.71 1.20
CA VAL A 96 12.01 0.08 0.30
C VAL A 96 11.21 1.16 -0.40
N VAL A 97 10.09 0.81 -1.04
CA VAL A 97 9.30 1.74 -1.86
C VAL A 97 8.62 2.81 -0.99
N ASN A 98 8.01 2.43 0.14
CA ASN A 98 7.42 3.40 1.05
C ASN A 98 8.48 4.26 1.74
N GLY A 99 9.69 3.73 1.97
CA GLY A 99 10.84 4.52 2.43
C GLY A 99 11.26 5.58 1.41
N LEU A 100 11.38 5.21 0.14
CA LEU A 100 11.67 6.14 -0.96
C LEU A 100 10.57 7.20 -1.12
N ALA A 101 9.32 6.84 -0.87
CA ALA A 101 8.18 7.76 -0.92
C ALA A 101 8.24 8.86 0.14
N GLN A 102 9.06 8.72 1.19
CA GLN A 102 9.25 9.75 2.22
C GLN A 102 10.24 10.85 1.82
N LEU A 103 10.97 10.67 0.71
CA LEU A 103 11.89 11.70 0.22
C LEU A 103 11.11 13.00 -0.08
N PRO A 104 11.63 14.18 0.31
CA PRO A 104 10.89 15.46 0.20
C PRO A 104 10.32 15.70 -1.20
N GLY A 105 11.14 15.50 -2.24
CA GLY A 105 10.72 15.69 -3.64
C GLY A 105 9.64 14.73 -4.12
N VAL A 106 9.49 13.54 -3.53
CA VAL A 106 8.39 12.61 -3.85
C VAL A 106 7.12 13.00 -3.10
N ARG A 107 7.24 13.38 -1.83
CA ARG A 107 6.11 13.86 -1.02
C ARG A 107 5.48 15.13 -1.61
N GLU A 108 6.30 16.06 -2.07
CA GLU A 108 5.83 17.27 -2.76
C GLU A 108 5.04 16.93 -4.03
N LEU A 109 5.53 15.98 -4.83
CA LEU A 109 4.81 15.53 -6.02
C LEU A 109 3.48 14.85 -5.69
N ALA A 110 3.40 14.09 -4.59
CA ALA A 110 2.16 13.45 -4.15
C ALA A 110 1.10 14.44 -3.61
N MET A 111 1.54 15.61 -3.12
CA MET A 111 0.65 16.66 -2.61
C MET A 111 0.17 17.64 -3.68
N ARG A 112 0.80 17.66 -4.85
CA ARG A 112 0.40 18.53 -5.97
C ARG A 112 -0.95 18.11 -6.54
N GLU A 113 -1.86 19.08 -6.71
CA GLU A 113 -3.10 18.85 -7.45
C GLU A 113 -2.83 18.82 -8.96
N PRO A 114 -3.51 17.95 -9.74
CA PRO A 114 -3.41 17.96 -11.19
C PRO A 114 -4.03 19.26 -11.75
N GLY A 115 -3.20 20.30 -11.93
CA GLY A 115 -3.64 21.62 -12.42
C GLY A 115 -2.71 22.78 -12.09
N GLU A 116 -1.80 22.63 -11.11
CA GLU A 116 -0.75 23.62 -10.82
C GLU A 116 0.42 23.51 -11.83
N SER A 117 0.12 23.61 -13.12
CA SER A 117 1.10 24.06 -14.10
C SER A 117 1.08 25.59 -14.06
N GLY A 118 1.85 26.16 -13.14
CA GLY A 118 2.23 27.57 -13.23
C GLY A 118 2.87 27.80 -14.60
N VAL A 119 2.13 28.49 -15.48
CA VAL A 119 2.70 29.22 -16.59
C VAL A 119 3.50 30.34 -15.96
N VAL A 120 4.83 30.19 -15.94
CA VAL A 120 5.78 31.30 -15.94
C VAL A 120 6.91 30.90 -16.88
#